data_AF-A0A7W5GC43-F1
#
_entry.id   AF-A0A7W5GC43-F1
#
_cell.length_a   1.000
_cell.length_b   1.000
_cell.length_c   1.000
_cell.angle_alpha   90.00
_cell.angle_beta   90.00
_cell.angle_gamma   90.00
#
_symmetry.space_group_name_H-M   'P 1'
#
loop_
_entity.id
_entity.type
_entity.pdbx_description
1 polymer ?
#
loop_
_entity_poly.entity_id
_entity_poly.type
_entity_poly.pdbx_seq_one_letter_code
_entity_poly.pdbx_strand_id
1 'polypeptide(L)'
;MEQTPSQQNWQPYNSLKRPGVMRLWSYQAVAHGADTVMFFQLRRSFGACEKYHGAVIEHVGHEDTRVFRECAALGRELGELGDRLLDSEVHAEAALLFDIDTWNAVEITSGPSVDLNYLDQAQKYYKAFYDQNIAVDVLSPLSDFSSYKILVAPVLYMLKPGVAERIEAFVQSGGTFITTFFSGIVNENDLVTLGGYPGKLRSLLGLWVEEIDSLLPEMRNSVNISETFGHVAGTYECGLLCDLLHLEGARAIGTYGTDFYAGMPALTVHSFGEGEAYYVATAPEQKLLLGDLVQTLCEKHHIAAPFQADAGVELAQRVKEDQVYTFVLNHNSHAAAISLGNTEYIDLLTSRR
;
A
#
# COMPACT_ATOMS: atom_id res chain seq x y z
N MET A 1 9.34 17.26 -0.95
CA MET A 1 10.17 18.45 -1.22
C MET A 1 11.19 18.22 -2.31
N GLU A 2 11.92 17.11 -2.34
CA GLU A 2 13.01 16.92 -3.30
C GLU A 2 12.83 15.67 -4.16
N GLN A 3 13.22 15.78 -5.42
CA GLN A 3 13.59 14.66 -6.28
C GLN A 3 14.77 15.07 -7.17
N THR A 4 15.51 14.10 -7.73
CA THR A 4 16.53 14.39 -8.75
C THR A 4 15.90 14.58 -10.13
N PRO A 5 16.36 15.53 -10.96
CA PRO A 5 15.93 15.63 -12.35
C PRO A 5 16.54 14.54 -13.24
N SER A 6 17.55 13.80 -12.76
CA SER A 6 18.21 12.73 -13.51
C SER A 6 18.66 11.57 -12.63
N GLN A 7 19.95 11.46 -12.29
CA GLN A 7 20.53 10.43 -11.43
C GLN A 7 20.77 10.95 -10.01
N GLN A 8 20.85 10.03 -9.05
CA GLN A 8 21.37 10.31 -7.71
C GLN A 8 22.89 10.06 -7.69
N ASN A 9 23.57 10.33 -6.57
CA ASN A 9 24.98 9.95 -6.37
C ASN A 9 25.18 8.84 -5.32
N TRP A 10 24.19 8.61 -4.46
CA TRP A 10 24.28 7.69 -3.31
C TRP A 10 23.69 6.30 -3.56
N GLN A 11 23.03 6.07 -4.71
CA GLN A 11 22.56 4.73 -5.07
C GLN A 11 23.77 3.84 -5.38
N PRO A 12 23.70 2.52 -5.14
CA PRO A 12 24.74 1.59 -5.57
C PRO A 12 25.04 1.69 -7.07
N TYR A 13 24.00 1.96 -7.88
CA TYR A 13 24.09 2.18 -9.32
C TYR A 13 23.28 3.41 -9.72
N ASN A 14 23.98 4.50 -10.01
CA ASN A 14 23.39 5.81 -10.33
C ASN A 14 22.89 5.89 -11.78
N SER A 15 21.88 5.07 -12.11
CA SER A 15 21.25 5.04 -13.43
C SER A 15 20.56 6.36 -13.77
N LEU A 16 20.65 6.76 -15.04
CA LEU A 16 19.88 7.89 -15.56
C LEU A 16 18.39 7.54 -15.66
N LYS A 17 17.52 8.45 -15.21
CA LYS A 17 16.10 8.45 -15.61
C LYS A 17 16.00 8.43 -17.15
N ARG A 18 15.23 7.48 -17.69
CA ARG A 18 14.95 7.39 -19.13
C ARG A 18 14.12 8.61 -19.58
N PRO A 19 14.11 8.96 -20.88
CA PRO A 19 13.33 10.10 -21.36
C PRO A 19 11.87 10.02 -20.91
N GLY A 20 11.35 11.11 -20.35
CA GLY A 20 9.97 11.20 -19.86
C GLY A 20 9.73 10.69 -18.44
N VAL A 21 10.64 9.87 -17.88
CA VAL A 21 10.48 9.33 -16.51
C VAL A 21 10.53 10.44 -15.45
N MET A 22 11.34 11.49 -15.66
CA MET A 22 11.36 12.65 -14.76
C MET A 22 9.99 13.32 -14.69
N ARG A 23 9.35 13.54 -15.84
CA ARG A 23 7.99 14.09 -15.95
C ARG A 23 6.95 13.14 -15.35
N LEU A 24 7.01 11.84 -15.67
CA LEU A 24 6.10 10.81 -15.15
C LEU A 24 6.07 10.81 -13.62
N TRP A 25 7.24 10.69 -12.97
CA TRP A 25 7.31 10.66 -11.50
C TRP A 25 6.98 12.01 -10.85
N SER A 26 7.17 13.12 -11.57
CA SER A 26 6.70 14.43 -11.12
C SER A 26 5.18 14.48 -11.04
N TYR A 27 4.49 14.02 -12.08
CA TYR A 27 3.02 13.93 -12.06
C TYR A 27 2.52 12.84 -11.11
N GLN A 28 3.27 11.76 -10.90
CA GLN A 28 2.93 10.78 -9.86
C GLN A 28 2.90 11.43 -8.47
N ALA A 29 3.88 12.26 -8.13
CA ALA A 29 3.85 13.01 -6.88
C ALA A 29 2.62 13.93 -6.80
N VAL A 30 2.31 14.67 -7.88
CA VAL A 30 1.13 15.54 -7.95
C VAL A 30 -0.18 14.76 -7.84
N ALA A 31 -0.25 13.58 -8.47
CA ALA A 31 -1.41 12.70 -8.46
C ALA A 31 -1.76 12.22 -7.05
N HIS A 32 -0.74 12.03 -6.20
CA HIS A 32 -0.87 11.63 -4.80
C HIS A 32 -0.77 12.81 -3.82
N GLY A 33 -1.12 14.02 -4.26
CA GLY A 33 -1.36 15.18 -3.39
C GLY A 33 -0.23 16.19 -3.28
N ALA A 34 0.87 16.06 -4.04
CA ALA A 34 1.89 17.11 -4.06
C ALA A 34 1.39 18.37 -4.79
N ASP A 35 1.40 19.51 -4.09
CA ASP A 35 1.15 20.84 -4.69
C ASP A 35 2.46 21.54 -5.13
N THR A 36 3.59 20.84 -5.01
CA THR A 36 4.88 21.32 -5.49
C THR A 36 5.68 20.18 -6.13
N VAL A 37 6.37 20.50 -7.23
CA VAL A 37 7.42 19.65 -7.79
C VAL A 37 8.72 20.43 -7.74
N MET A 38 9.62 19.99 -6.86
CA MET A 38 10.87 20.67 -6.57
C MET A 38 12.05 19.70 -6.67
N PHE A 39 13.20 20.23 -7.09
CA PHE A 39 14.39 19.43 -7.37
C PHE A 39 15.52 19.77 -6.41
N PHE A 40 16.17 18.73 -5.89
CA PHE A 40 17.57 18.84 -5.50
C PHE A 40 18.40 18.48 -6.74
N GLN A 41 19.13 19.40 -7.36
CA GLN A 41 19.23 20.84 -7.10
C GLN A 41 19.13 21.62 -8.42
N LEU A 42 19.13 22.96 -8.37
CA LEU A 42 19.04 23.77 -9.58
C LEU A 42 20.35 23.77 -10.40
N ARG A 43 21.51 23.81 -9.74
CA ARG A 43 22.82 23.73 -10.42
C ARG A 43 23.72 22.76 -9.67
N ARG A 44 24.34 21.84 -10.41
CA ARG A 44 25.24 20.83 -9.85
C ARG A 44 26.36 21.48 -9.03
N SER A 45 26.67 20.89 -7.88
CA SER A 45 27.81 21.30 -7.07
C SER A 45 29.14 21.04 -7.80
N PHE A 46 30.14 21.87 -7.49
CA PHE A 46 31.48 21.77 -8.09
C PHE A 46 32.38 20.73 -7.40
N GLY A 47 32.01 20.24 -6.21
CA GLY A 47 32.90 19.44 -5.37
C GLY A 47 32.18 18.57 -4.35
N ALA A 48 32.99 17.93 -3.49
CA ALA A 48 32.56 17.01 -2.43
C ALA A 48 31.78 15.79 -2.94
N CYS A 49 30.90 15.24 -2.12
CA CYS A 49 30.21 13.97 -2.34
C CYS A 49 29.09 14.05 -3.40
N GLU A 50 28.50 15.23 -3.63
CA GLU A 50 27.32 15.40 -4.49
C GLU A 50 27.64 15.99 -5.88
N LYS A 51 28.91 16.20 -6.22
CA LYS A 51 29.32 16.69 -7.56
C LYS A 51 28.80 15.84 -8.71
N TYR A 52 28.37 14.60 -8.44
CA TYR A 52 27.77 13.70 -9.42
C TYR A 52 26.24 13.52 -9.30
N HIS A 53 25.59 14.13 -8.31
CA HIS A 53 24.12 14.18 -8.23
C HIS A 53 23.56 14.96 -9.42
N GLY A 54 22.40 14.58 -9.95
CA GLY A 54 21.71 15.31 -11.02
C GLY A 54 21.30 16.73 -10.61
N ALA A 55 21.24 17.66 -11.57
CA ALA A 55 20.67 18.98 -11.38
C ALA A 55 20.03 19.49 -12.67
N VAL A 56 19.21 20.54 -12.56
CA VAL A 56 18.61 21.19 -13.74
C VAL A 56 19.69 21.75 -14.66
N ILE A 57 20.69 22.43 -14.09
CA ILE A 57 21.88 22.92 -14.79
C ILE A 57 23.09 22.09 -14.37
N GLU A 58 23.67 21.35 -15.32
CA GLU A 58 24.84 20.51 -15.06
C GLU A 58 26.16 21.28 -15.25
N HIS A 59 27.30 20.59 -15.18
CA HIS A 59 28.63 21.22 -15.25
C HIS A 59 28.92 21.92 -16.58
N VAL A 60 28.25 21.53 -17.67
CA VAL A 60 28.35 22.24 -18.96
C VAL A 60 27.83 23.68 -18.89
N GLY A 61 26.96 23.97 -17.91
CA GLY A 61 26.60 25.33 -17.53
C GLY A 61 25.57 26.04 -18.41
N HIS A 62 25.00 25.38 -19.42
CA HIS A 62 23.96 25.90 -20.33
C HIS A 62 22.78 24.94 -20.50
N GLU A 63 21.73 25.39 -21.20
CA GLU A 63 20.41 24.78 -21.33
C GLU A 63 20.29 23.67 -22.38
N ASP A 64 21.22 23.59 -23.33
CA ASP A 64 21.24 22.54 -24.37
C ASP A 64 21.68 21.17 -23.81
N THR A 65 20.86 20.63 -22.91
CA THR A 65 20.98 19.29 -22.36
C THR A 65 19.61 18.60 -22.41
N ARG A 66 19.60 17.26 -22.41
CA ARG A 66 18.35 16.50 -22.30
C ARG A 66 17.60 16.83 -21.00
N VAL A 67 18.32 16.85 -19.88
CA VAL A 67 17.74 17.06 -18.54
C VAL A 67 17.10 18.44 -18.44
N PHE A 68 17.79 19.49 -18.89
CA PHE A 68 17.23 20.84 -18.88
C PHE A 68 15.98 20.93 -19.76
N ARG A 69 15.98 20.35 -20.97
CA ARG A 69 14.80 20.34 -21.85
C ARG A 69 13.60 19.65 -21.22
N GLU A 70 13.80 18.50 -20.56
CA GLU A 70 12.72 17.81 -19.83
C GLU A 70 12.21 18.67 -18.64
N CYS A 71 13.10 19.29 -17.86
CA CYS A 71 12.72 20.19 -16.76
C CYS A 71 11.96 21.42 -17.25
N ALA A 72 12.40 22.02 -18.35
CA ALA A 72 11.74 23.18 -18.96
C ALA A 72 10.37 22.81 -19.54
N ALA A 73 10.21 21.61 -20.10
CA ALA A 73 8.91 21.12 -20.56
C ALA A 73 7.92 20.95 -19.41
N LEU A 74 8.32 20.25 -18.34
CA LEU A 74 7.50 20.11 -17.14
C LEU A 74 7.13 21.47 -16.53
N GLY A 75 8.09 22.40 -16.43
CA GLY A 75 7.83 23.74 -15.89
C GLY A 75 6.80 24.53 -16.69
N ARG A 76 6.75 24.36 -18.03
CA ARG A 76 5.71 24.98 -18.87
C ARG A 76 4.33 24.38 -18.59
N GLU A 77 4.23 23.05 -18.57
CA GLU A 77 2.95 22.36 -18.31
C GLU A 77 2.38 22.72 -16.94
N LEU A 78 3.22 22.71 -15.89
CA LEU A 78 2.79 23.13 -14.55
C LEU A 78 2.35 24.60 -14.51
N GLY A 79 3.00 25.48 -15.28
CA GLY A 79 2.59 26.86 -15.43
C GLY A 79 1.24 27.02 -16.14
N GLU A 80 0.96 26.19 -17.14
CA GLU A 80 -0.31 26.16 -17.88
C GLU A 80 -1.46 25.58 -17.04
N LEU A 81 -1.17 24.63 -16.15
CA LEU A 81 -2.14 24.08 -15.20
C LEU A 81 -2.58 25.13 -14.16
N GLY A 82 -1.73 26.09 -13.82
CA GLY A 82 -2.06 27.17 -12.89
C GLY A 82 -2.49 26.66 -11.52
N ASP A 83 -3.65 27.14 -11.05
CA ASP A 83 -4.24 26.81 -9.74
C ASP A 83 -5.26 25.66 -9.76
N ARG A 84 -5.45 25.02 -10.92
CA ARG A 84 -6.48 23.98 -11.11
C ARG A 84 -6.36 22.83 -10.11
N LEU A 85 -5.13 22.39 -9.84
CA LEU A 85 -4.87 21.23 -8.98
C LEU A 85 -4.59 21.60 -7.51
N LEU A 86 -4.28 22.87 -7.21
CA LEU A 86 -3.95 23.29 -5.84
C LEU A 86 -5.14 23.03 -4.91
N ASP A 87 -4.86 22.54 -3.70
CA ASP A 87 -5.87 22.19 -2.69
C ASP A 87 -6.87 21.10 -3.13
N SER A 88 -6.62 20.40 -4.24
CA SER A 88 -7.42 19.23 -4.61
C SER A 88 -7.04 18.02 -3.74
N GLU A 89 -8.01 17.25 -3.30
CA GLU A 89 -7.84 16.19 -2.30
C GLU A 89 -7.95 14.79 -2.93
N VAL A 90 -7.21 13.84 -2.37
CA VAL A 90 -7.44 12.41 -2.66
C VAL A 90 -8.53 11.92 -1.70
N HIS A 91 -9.58 11.31 -2.24
CA HIS A 91 -10.66 10.72 -1.44
C HIS A 91 -10.57 9.20 -1.54
N ALA A 92 -9.87 8.58 -0.57
CA ALA A 92 -9.75 7.13 -0.49
C ALA A 92 -10.82 6.54 0.44
N GLU A 93 -11.38 5.39 0.05
CA GLU A 93 -12.31 4.61 0.89
C GLU A 93 -11.63 3.40 1.55
N ALA A 94 -10.36 3.16 1.22
CA ALA A 94 -9.51 2.17 1.86
C ALA A 94 -8.31 2.87 2.52
N ALA A 95 -7.86 2.35 3.66
CA ALA A 95 -6.67 2.84 4.32
C ALA A 95 -5.76 1.71 4.80
N LEU A 96 -4.45 1.96 4.73
CA LEU A 96 -3.40 1.13 5.30
C LEU A 96 -2.87 1.79 6.57
N LEU A 97 -2.95 1.09 7.70
CA LEU A 97 -2.39 1.55 8.96
C LEU A 97 -0.88 1.27 8.97
N PHE A 98 -0.11 2.34 9.19
CA PHE A 98 1.34 2.29 9.29
C PHE A 98 1.79 3.08 10.52
N ASP A 99 2.67 2.49 11.33
CA ASP A 99 3.14 3.11 12.57
C ASP A 99 4.65 2.98 12.72
N ILE A 100 5.31 4.10 12.97
CA ILE A 100 6.77 4.15 13.12
C ILE A 100 7.23 3.41 14.38
N ASP A 101 6.47 3.45 15.47
CA ASP A 101 6.86 2.76 16.70
C ASP A 101 6.68 1.24 16.54
N THR A 102 5.60 0.80 15.88
CA THR A 102 5.44 -0.59 15.46
C THR A 102 6.59 -1.03 14.57
N TRP A 103 6.95 -0.24 13.55
CA TRP A 103 8.07 -0.57 12.66
C TRP A 103 9.37 -0.73 13.44
N ASN A 104 9.72 0.25 14.27
CA ASN A 104 10.92 0.20 15.09
C ASN A 104 10.94 -1.02 16.01
N ALA A 105 9.81 -1.33 16.67
CA ALA A 105 9.71 -2.46 17.59
C ALA A 105 9.88 -3.81 16.88
N VAL A 106 9.30 -3.96 15.68
CA VAL A 106 9.48 -5.17 14.84
C VAL A 106 10.93 -5.33 14.37
N GLU A 107 11.64 -4.24 14.07
CA GLU A 107 13.03 -4.32 13.58
C GLU A 107 14.06 -4.58 14.70
N ILE A 108 13.72 -4.24 15.96
CA ILE A 108 14.62 -4.47 17.11
C ILE A 108 14.31 -5.75 17.88
N THR A 109 13.14 -6.36 17.68
CA THR A 109 12.78 -7.61 18.37
C THR A 109 13.73 -8.74 17.98
N SER A 110 14.11 -9.56 18.96
CA SER A 110 14.87 -10.79 18.71
C SER A 110 13.91 -11.91 18.33
N GLY A 111 13.80 -12.17 17.03
CA GLY A 111 12.82 -13.10 16.47
C GLY A 111 11.44 -12.45 16.29
N PRO A 112 10.44 -13.21 15.78
CA PRO A 112 10.49 -14.65 15.54
C PRO A 112 11.28 -15.06 14.27
N SER A 113 11.47 -14.15 13.32
CA SER A 113 12.26 -14.39 12.11
C SER A 113 13.11 -13.16 11.76
N VAL A 114 14.35 -13.39 11.32
CA VAL A 114 15.23 -12.33 10.79
C VAL A 114 14.78 -11.84 9.40
N ASP A 115 13.92 -12.60 8.73
CA ASP A 115 13.39 -12.27 7.41
C ASP A 115 12.08 -11.46 7.49
N LEU A 116 11.56 -11.21 8.70
CA LEU A 116 10.39 -10.36 8.90
C LEU A 116 10.78 -8.90 8.73
N ASN A 117 10.53 -8.35 7.54
CA ASN A 117 10.60 -6.92 7.28
C ASN A 117 9.18 -6.30 7.30
N TYR A 118 8.95 -5.33 8.20
CA TYR A 118 7.65 -4.68 8.36
C TYR A 118 7.23 -3.90 7.12
N LEU A 119 8.15 -3.12 6.53
CA LEU A 119 7.87 -2.30 5.36
C LEU A 119 7.49 -3.16 4.16
N ASP A 120 8.17 -4.29 3.95
CA ASP A 120 7.83 -5.23 2.88
C ASP A 120 6.42 -5.81 3.06
N GLN A 121 6.00 -6.13 4.30
CA GLN A 121 4.62 -6.57 4.54
C GLN A 121 3.62 -5.46 4.25
N ALA A 122 3.85 -4.23 4.73
CA ALA A 122 3.00 -3.09 4.42
C ALA A 122 2.89 -2.85 2.90
N GLN A 123 4.01 -2.91 2.18
CA GLN A 123 4.07 -2.73 0.73
C GLN A 123 3.30 -3.82 -0.03
N LYS A 124 3.32 -5.09 0.40
CA LYS A 124 2.53 -6.17 -0.24
C LYS A 124 1.03 -5.86 -0.23
N TYR A 125 0.52 -5.40 0.90
CA TYR A 125 -0.89 -5.02 1.02
C TYR A 125 -1.20 -3.74 0.25
N TYR A 126 -0.37 -2.69 0.34
CA TYR A 126 -0.54 -1.49 -0.48
C TYR A 126 -0.57 -1.83 -1.98
N LYS A 127 0.36 -2.69 -2.43
CA LYS A 127 0.45 -3.14 -3.81
C LYS A 127 -0.83 -3.82 -4.30
N ALA A 128 -1.52 -4.55 -3.43
CA ALA A 128 -2.78 -5.23 -3.77
C ALA A 128 -3.89 -4.26 -4.19
N PHE A 129 -3.92 -3.06 -3.61
CA PHE A 129 -4.84 -1.98 -4.03
C PHE A 129 -4.28 -1.17 -5.20
N TYR A 130 -2.98 -0.86 -5.18
CA TYR A 130 -2.30 -0.09 -6.24
C TYR A 130 -2.46 -0.73 -7.62
N ASP A 131 -2.21 -2.04 -7.73
CA ASP A 131 -2.32 -2.77 -9.00
C ASP A 131 -3.77 -2.84 -9.52
N GLN A 132 -4.76 -2.58 -8.66
CA GLN A 132 -6.18 -2.45 -9.00
C GLN A 132 -6.61 -0.99 -9.16
N ASN A 133 -5.69 -0.03 -9.12
CA ASN A 133 -5.99 1.41 -9.21
C ASN A 133 -7.01 1.91 -8.16
N ILE A 134 -6.96 1.32 -6.97
CA ILE A 134 -7.79 1.73 -5.84
C ILE A 134 -6.97 2.69 -4.97
N ALA A 135 -7.54 3.87 -4.69
CA ALA A 135 -6.91 4.85 -3.80
C ALA A 135 -6.82 4.31 -2.36
N VAL A 136 -5.65 4.50 -1.74
CA VAL A 136 -5.38 4.08 -0.37
C VAL A 136 -4.66 5.20 0.38
N ASP A 137 -5.23 5.60 1.51
CA ASP A 137 -4.53 6.48 2.45
C ASP A 137 -3.64 5.67 3.39
N VAL A 138 -2.45 6.17 3.67
CA VAL A 138 -1.55 5.59 4.69
C VAL A 138 -1.70 6.40 5.97
N LEU A 139 -2.22 5.76 7.02
CA LEU A 139 -2.64 6.44 8.24
C LEU A 139 -1.93 5.91 9.48
N SER A 140 -1.83 6.76 10.50
CA SER A 140 -1.51 6.30 11.85
C SER A 140 -2.67 5.44 12.40
N PRO A 141 -2.39 4.41 13.22
CA PRO A 141 -3.42 3.68 13.97
C PRO A 141 -4.22 4.55 14.97
N LEU A 142 -3.79 5.79 15.22
CA LEU A 142 -4.50 6.76 16.07
C LEU A 142 -5.37 7.75 15.29
N SER A 143 -5.38 7.66 13.95
CA SER A 143 -6.20 8.51 13.08
C SER A 143 -7.71 8.28 13.27
N ASP A 144 -8.52 9.15 12.67
CA ASP A 144 -9.94 8.89 12.47
C ASP A 144 -10.14 7.90 11.31
N PHE A 145 -11.09 6.99 11.45
CA PHE A 145 -11.39 5.94 10.48
C PHE A 145 -12.76 6.13 9.81
N SER A 146 -13.52 7.15 10.22
CA SER A 146 -14.95 7.30 9.91
C SER A 146 -15.27 7.40 8.41
N SER A 147 -14.34 7.88 7.58
CA SER A 147 -14.50 8.02 6.13
C SER A 147 -14.15 6.76 5.33
N TYR A 148 -13.56 5.74 5.97
CA TYR A 148 -13.09 4.54 5.29
C TYR A 148 -14.11 3.42 5.40
N LYS A 149 -14.02 2.47 4.47
CA LYS A 149 -14.79 1.22 4.44
C LYS A 149 -13.90 0.01 4.70
N ILE A 150 -12.62 0.09 4.32
CA ILE A 150 -11.63 -0.97 4.51
C ILE A 150 -10.41 -0.40 5.26
N LEU A 151 -10.03 -1.03 6.36
CA LEU A 151 -8.77 -0.79 7.07
C LEU A 151 -7.88 -2.02 6.97
N VAL A 152 -6.63 -1.83 6.60
CA VAL A 152 -5.62 -2.89 6.51
C VAL A 152 -4.46 -2.55 7.42
N ALA A 153 -4.12 -3.43 8.34
CA ALA A 153 -3.03 -3.24 9.30
C ALA A 153 -2.11 -4.48 9.32
N PRO A 154 -1.19 -4.59 8.34
CA PRO A 154 -0.25 -5.71 8.29
C PRO A 154 0.72 -5.63 9.47
N VAL A 155 0.91 -6.75 10.15
CA VAL A 155 1.83 -6.90 11.30
C VAL A 155 1.61 -5.77 12.30
N LEU A 156 0.36 -5.58 12.76
CA LEU A 156 0.01 -4.58 13.77
C LEU A 156 0.49 -5.06 15.16
N TYR A 157 1.80 -5.25 15.27
CA TYR A 157 2.49 -5.87 16.40
C TYR A 157 2.20 -5.15 17.72
N MET A 158 2.19 -3.81 17.68
CA MET A 158 1.97 -2.95 18.83
C MET A 158 0.56 -2.35 18.83
N LEU A 159 -0.12 -2.44 19.99
CA LEU A 159 -1.41 -1.77 20.24
C LEU A 159 -1.25 -0.69 21.29
N LYS A 160 -1.12 0.56 20.82
CA LYS A 160 -1.13 1.75 21.67
C LYS A 160 -2.51 1.95 22.33
N PRO A 161 -2.61 2.74 23.42
CA PRO A 161 -3.89 3.01 24.07
C PRO A 161 -4.92 3.59 23.09
N GLY A 162 -6.12 3.01 23.05
CA GLY A 162 -7.21 3.46 22.19
C GLY A 162 -7.21 2.86 20.78
N VAL A 163 -6.14 2.20 20.32
CA VAL A 163 -6.07 1.66 18.95
C VAL A 163 -7.07 0.52 18.77
N ALA A 164 -7.10 -0.44 19.70
CA ALA A 164 -8.00 -1.59 19.63
C ALA A 164 -9.47 -1.14 19.66
N GLU A 165 -9.80 -0.21 20.55
CA GLU A 165 -11.15 0.32 20.73
C GLU A 165 -11.64 1.09 19.47
N ARG A 166 -10.75 1.82 18.78
CA ARG A 166 -11.06 2.50 17.52
C ARG A 166 -11.34 1.52 16.38
N ILE A 167 -10.50 0.49 16.26
CA ILE A 167 -10.68 -0.55 15.23
C ILE A 167 -11.97 -1.32 15.51
N GLU A 168 -12.24 -1.67 16.77
CA GLU A 168 -13.49 -2.33 17.16
C GLU A 168 -14.72 -1.48 16.81
N ALA A 169 -14.71 -0.20 17.15
CA ALA A 169 -15.80 0.72 16.81
C ALA A 169 -15.99 0.86 15.28
N PHE A 170 -14.89 0.94 14.53
CA PHE A 170 -14.92 0.97 13.07
C PHE A 170 -15.60 -0.29 12.49
N VAL A 171 -15.16 -1.49 12.90
CA VAL A 171 -15.75 -2.74 12.42
C VAL A 171 -17.20 -2.86 12.87
N GLN A 172 -17.52 -2.55 14.13
CA GLN A 172 -18.87 -2.60 14.65
C GLN A 172 -19.85 -1.74 13.84
N SER A 173 -19.38 -0.62 13.29
CA SER A 173 -20.15 0.30 12.46
C SER A 173 -20.32 -0.09 10.99
N GLY A 174 -19.77 -1.24 10.56
CA GLY A 174 -19.88 -1.74 9.18
C GLY A 174 -18.55 -1.79 8.43
N GLY A 175 -17.45 -1.36 9.04
CA GLY A 175 -16.13 -1.39 8.45
C GLY A 175 -15.59 -2.82 8.26
N THR A 176 -14.71 -2.98 7.27
CA THR A 176 -13.91 -4.20 7.11
C THR A 176 -12.49 -3.97 7.59
N PHE A 177 -12.05 -4.75 8.58
CA PHE A 177 -10.69 -4.71 9.08
C PHE A 177 -9.91 -5.94 8.64
N ILE A 178 -8.66 -5.76 8.21
CA ILE A 178 -7.74 -6.85 7.87
C ILE A 178 -6.48 -6.67 8.70
N THR A 179 -6.06 -7.71 9.42
CA THR A 179 -4.74 -7.78 10.03
C THR A 179 -4.15 -9.17 9.85
N THR A 180 -2.93 -9.39 10.35
CA THR A 180 -2.13 -10.55 9.97
C THR A 180 -1.50 -11.23 11.17
N PHE A 181 -0.74 -12.29 10.89
CA PHE A 181 0.19 -12.89 11.82
C PHE A 181 1.00 -11.84 12.59
N PHE A 182 1.38 -12.19 13.82
CA PHE A 182 2.22 -11.35 14.68
C PHE A 182 1.65 -9.96 15.00
N SER A 183 0.32 -9.83 14.99
CA SER A 183 -0.41 -8.62 15.37
C SER A 183 -0.99 -8.71 16.78
N GLY A 184 -1.09 -7.57 17.48
CA GLY A 184 -1.68 -7.48 18.82
C GLY A 184 -0.84 -8.12 19.93
N ILE A 185 0.48 -8.13 19.77
CA ILE A 185 1.41 -8.83 20.66
C ILE A 185 1.75 -7.96 21.88
N VAL A 186 2.12 -6.70 21.64
CA VAL A 186 2.66 -5.81 22.69
C VAL A 186 1.89 -4.50 22.83
N ASN A 187 2.11 -3.82 23.95
CA ASN A 187 1.68 -2.44 24.17
C ASN A 187 2.75 -1.42 23.72
N GLU A 188 2.52 -0.13 23.97
CA GLU A 188 3.42 0.98 23.62
C GLU A 188 4.82 0.94 24.27
N ASN A 189 5.03 0.03 25.23
CA ASN A 189 6.32 -0.16 25.91
C ASN A 189 6.96 -1.50 25.56
N ASP A 190 6.52 -2.14 24.47
CA ASP A 190 7.02 -3.44 24.03
C ASP A 190 6.78 -4.56 25.07
N LEU A 191 5.77 -4.38 25.92
CA LEU A 191 5.36 -5.39 26.90
C LEU A 191 4.24 -6.23 26.33
N VAL A 192 4.43 -7.55 26.36
CA VAL A 192 3.45 -8.51 25.85
C VAL A 192 2.10 -8.35 26.56
N THR A 193 1.04 -8.25 25.76
CA THR A 193 -0.33 -8.32 26.26
C THR A 193 -0.66 -9.76 26.63
N LEU A 194 -0.67 -10.06 27.93
CA LEU A 194 -0.94 -11.39 28.45
C LEU A 194 -2.41 -11.81 28.24
N GLY A 195 -2.66 -13.12 28.20
CA GLY A 195 -4.01 -13.70 28.02
C GLY A 195 -4.27 -14.34 26.66
N GLY A 196 -3.25 -14.39 25.80
CA GLY A 196 -3.29 -15.04 24.48
C GLY A 196 -3.39 -14.04 23.33
N TYR A 197 -2.65 -14.31 22.25
CA TYR A 197 -2.61 -13.46 21.06
C TYR A 197 -3.91 -13.58 20.25
N PRO A 198 -4.36 -12.53 19.53
CA PRO A 198 -3.77 -11.21 19.34
C PRO A 198 -4.18 -10.19 20.42
N GLY A 199 -4.20 -10.60 21.69
CA GLY A 199 -4.39 -9.71 22.83
C GLY A 199 -5.73 -8.99 22.78
N LYS A 200 -5.70 -7.66 22.74
CA LYS A 200 -6.91 -6.83 22.70
C LYS A 200 -7.76 -7.00 21.43
N LEU A 201 -7.20 -7.57 20.35
CA LEU A 201 -7.95 -7.84 19.11
C LEU A 201 -8.63 -9.22 19.09
N ARG A 202 -8.41 -10.07 20.10
CA ARG A 202 -8.90 -11.45 20.15
C ARG A 202 -10.42 -11.56 19.95
N SER A 203 -11.19 -10.76 20.70
CA SER A 203 -12.65 -10.76 20.60
C SER A 203 -13.15 -10.23 19.26
N LEU A 204 -12.49 -9.19 18.72
CA LEU A 204 -12.84 -8.61 17.43
C LEU A 204 -12.60 -9.62 16.30
N LEU A 205 -11.46 -10.31 16.32
CA LEU A 205 -11.07 -11.28 15.30
C LEU A 205 -11.73 -12.64 15.49
N GLY A 206 -12.34 -12.90 16.65
CA GLY A 206 -13.05 -14.16 16.95
C GLY A 206 -12.11 -15.37 16.89
N LEU A 207 -10.86 -15.23 17.31
CA LEU A 207 -9.83 -16.27 17.26
C LEU A 207 -8.76 -16.06 18.32
N TRP A 208 -8.02 -17.12 18.62
CA TRP A 208 -6.85 -17.12 19.50
C TRP A 208 -5.64 -17.74 18.77
N VAL A 209 -4.53 -17.02 18.74
CA VAL A 209 -3.24 -17.56 18.24
C VAL A 209 -2.48 -18.18 19.41
N GLU A 210 -2.21 -19.47 19.30
CA GLU A 210 -1.50 -20.28 20.31
C GLU A 210 0.01 -20.06 20.22
N GLU A 211 0.57 -20.19 19.01
CA GLU A 211 1.99 -20.07 18.74
C GLU A 211 2.24 -19.64 17.28
N ILE A 212 3.48 -19.24 16.98
CA ILE A 212 3.93 -18.82 15.66
C ILE A 212 5.11 -19.69 15.23
N ASP A 213 5.01 -20.27 14.03
CA ASP A 213 6.08 -21.02 13.40
C ASP A 213 6.85 -20.13 12.41
N SER A 214 8.19 -20.16 12.48
CA SER A 214 9.07 -19.39 11.60
C SER A 214 9.69 -20.31 10.56
N LEU A 215 9.31 -20.11 9.31
CA LEU A 215 9.76 -20.94 8.20
C LEU A 215 11.16 -20.55 7.75
N LEU A 216 11.99 -21.55 7.44
CA LEU A 216 13.29 -21.32 6.78
C LEU A 216 13.10 -20.76 5.36
N PRO A 217 14.07 -20.02 4.80
CA PRO A 217 13.95 -19.38 3.49
C PRO A 217 13.54 -20.31 2.34
N GLU A 218 13.90 -21.60 2.40
CA GLU A 218 13.55 -22.64 1.44
C GLU A 218 12.21 -23.33 1.71
N MET A 219 11.63 -23.16 2.89
CA MET A 219 10.36 -23.78 3.28
C MET A 219 9.18 -22.97 2.78
N ARG A 220 8.13 -23.67 2.37
CA ARG A 220 6.83 -23.12 1.97
C ARG A 220 5.72 -23.94 2.59
N ASN A 221 4.59 -23.30 2.82
CA ASN A 221 3.33 -23.96 3.11
C ASN A 221 2.29 -23.49 2.07
N SER A 222 1.04 -23.89 2.23
CA SER A 222 -0.04 -23.43 1.36
C SER A 222 -1.29 -23.06 2.14
N VAL A 223 -2.05 -22.09 1.62
CA VAL A 223 -3.39 -21.75 2.06
C VAL A 223 -4.38 -22.40 1.09
N ASN A 224 -5.10 -23.41 1.56
CA ASN A 224 -6.09 -24.15 0.80
C ASN A 224 -7.50 -23.62 1.08
N ILE A 225 -8.19 -23.21 0.04
CA ILE A 225 -9.57 -22.69 0.09
C ILE A 225 -10.53 -23.81 -0.27
N SER A 226 -11.26 -24.32 0.72
CA SER A 226 -12.20 -25.44 0.53
C SER A 226 -13.48 -25.00 -0.18
N GLU A 227 -13.94 -23.78 0.08
CA GLU A 227 -15.14 -23.19 -0.52
C GLU A 227 -14.79 -21.80 -1.05
N THR A 228 -15.16 -21.54 -2.31
CA THR A 228 -14.92 -20.24 -2.95
C THR A 228 -15.52 -19.11 -2.13
N PHE A 229 -14.72 -18.09 -1.86
CA PHE A 229 -15.11 -16.88 -1.14
C PHE A 229 -14.87 -15.65 -2.02
N GLY A 230 -15.90 -15.20 -2.72
CA GLY A 230 -15.75 -14.18 -3.77
C GLY A 230 -14.82 -14.69 -4.86
N HIS A 231 -13.70 -13.98 -5.08
CA HIS A 231 -12.64 -14.38 -6.00
C HIS A 231 -11.59 -15.32 -5.37
N VAL A 232 -11.61 -15.50 -4.05
CA VAL A 232 -10.67 -16.37 -3.32
C VAL A 232 -11.04 -17.85 -3.52
N ALA A 233 -10.20 -18.60 -4.22
CA ALA A 233 -10.44 -20.00 -4.56
C ALA A 233 -9.14 -20.78 -4.85
N GLY A 234 -9.15 -22.08 -4.57
CA GLY A 234 -8.03 -22.98 -4.87
C GLY A 234 -6.95 -22.97 -3.78
N THR A 235 -5.69 -23.06 -4.20
CA THR A 235 -4.53 -23.14 -3.30
C THR A 235 -3.56 -22.03 -3.61
N TYR A 236 -3.04 -21.39 -2.56
CA TYR A 236 -2.05 -20.32 -2.64
C TYR A 236 -0.80 -20.70 -1.88
N GLU A 237 0.38 -20.34 -2.39
CA GLU A 237 1.63 -20.50 -1.64
C GLU A 237 1.69 -19.49 -0.48
N CYS A 238 2.26 -19.89 0.65
CA CYS A 238 2.59 -19.00 1.76
C CYS A 238 3.93 -19.34 2.41
N GLY A 239 4.46 -18.39 3.20
CA GLY A 239 5.78 -18.51 3.81
C GLY A 239 6.02 -17.55 4.97
N LEU A 240 7.30 -17.37 5.30
CA LEU A 240 7.83 -16.49 6.36
C LEU A 240 7.42 -16.90 7.78
N LEU A 241 6.16 -16.70 8.14
CA LEU A 241 5.61 -17.00 9.44
C LEU A 241 4.24 -17.66 9.30
N CYS A 242 3.91 -18.57 10.20
CA CYS A 242 2.64 -19.28 10.25
C CYS A 242 2.08 -19.24 11.67
N ASP A 243 1.03 -18.45 11.89
CA ASP A 243 0.30 -18.41 13.16
C ASP A 243 -0.64 -19.61 13.29
N LEU A 244 -0.46 -20.37 14.36
CA LEU A 244 -1.26 -21.54 14.70
C LEU A 244 -2.42 -21.09 15.59
N LEU A 245 -3.63 -21.07 15.01
CA LEU A 245 -4.77 -20.42 15.63
C LEU A 245 -5.99 -21.34 15.82
N HIS A 246 -6.80 -20.97 16.81
CA HIS A 246 -8.08 -21.58 17.16
C HIS A 246 -9.21 -20.58 16.91
N LEU A 247 -10.33 -21.08 16.39
CA LEU A 247 -11.50 -20.25 16.12
C LEU A 247 -12.35 -20.09 17.39
N GLU A 248 -12.72 -18.85 17.70
CA GLU A 248 -13.59 -18.44 18.81
C GLU A 248 -14.79 -17.63 18.30
N GLY A 249 -15.40 -18.09 17.19
CA GLY A 249 -16.52 -17.42 16.52
C GLY A 249 -16.21 -17.03 15.08
N ALA A 250 -14.93 -16.84 14.73
CA ALA A 250 -14.51 -16.68 13.35
C ALA A 250 -14.78 -17.94 12.52
N ARG A 251 -14.95 -17.75 11.22
CA ARG A 251 -15.04 -18.81 10.21
C ARG A 251 -13.74 -18.89 9.43
N ALA A 252 -13.21 -20.10 9.27
CA ALA A 252 -12.11 -20.33 8.35
C ALA A 252 -12.58 -20.19 6.89
N ILE A 253 -11.85 -19.40 6.10
CA ILE A 253 -11.95 -19.31 4.64
C ILE A 253 -10.91 -20.24 4.01
N GLY A 254 -9.71 -20.29 4.59
CA GLY A 254 -8.61 -21.14 4.14
C GLY A 254 -7.89 -21.81 5.29
N THR A 255 -7.30 -22.97 5.02
CA THR A 255 -6.53 -23.77 5.98
C THR A 255 -5.13 -24.09 5.47
N TYR A 256 -4.18 -24.35 6.37
CA TYR A 256 -2.84 -24.80 5.99
C TYR A 256 -2.88 -26.15 5.27
N GLY A 257 -2.07 -26.31 4.23
CA GLY A 257 -2.03 -27.54 3.43
C GLY A 257 -1.03 -28.58 3.91
N THR A 258 0.04 -28.17 4.59
CA THR A 258 1.16 -29.04 4.96
C THR A 258 1.65 -28.79 6.38
N ASP A 259 2.64 -29.59 6.80
CA ASP A 259 3.26 -29.59 8.13
C ASP A 259 2.36 -30.12 9.26
N PHE A 260 2.86 -30.12 10.50
CA PHE A 260 2.15 -30.66 11.67
C PHE A 260 0.83 -29.94 12.00
N TYR A 261 0.60 -28.78 11.39
CA TYR A 261 -0.58 -27.94 11.51
C TYR A 261 -1.46 -27.92 10.24
N ALA A 262 -1.27 -28.87 9.32
CA ALA A 262 -2.16 -29.04 8.18
C ALA A 262 -3.63 -29.15 8.62
N GLY A 263 -4.52 -28.39 7.96
CA GLY A 263 -5.93 -28.29 8.31
C GLY A 263 -6.27 -27.21 9.34
N MET A 264 -5.29 -26.62 10.03
CA MET A 264 -5.54 -25.45 10.88
C MET A 264 -5.86 -24.20 10.05
N PRO A 265 -6.66 -23.25 10.57
CA PRO A 265 -7.05 -22.06 9.81
C PRO A 265 -5.85 -21.15 9.48
N ALA A 266 -5.81 -20.66 8.25
CA ALA A 266 -4.76 -19.76 7.75
C ALA A 266 -5.31 -18.42 7.21
N LEU A 267 -6.59 -18.38 6.84
CA LEU A 267 -7.34 -17.18 6.49
C LEU A 267 -8.71 -17.27 7.14
N THR A 268 -9.09 -16.27 7.94
CA THR A 268 -10.38 -16.28 8.66
C THR A 268 -11.16 -14.99 8.46
N VAL A 269 -12.46 -15.06 8.73
CA VAL A 269 -13.35 -13.90 8.83
C VAL A 269 -14.26 -14.04 10.05
N HIS A 270 -14.46 -12.95 10.77
CA HIS A 270 -15.39 -12.85 11.89
C HIS A 270 -16.33 -11.67 11.67
N SER A 271 -17.64 -11.92 11.74
CA SER A 271 -18.64 -10.86 11.74
C SER A 271 -18.70 -10.22 13.12
N PHE A 272 -18.56 -8.90 13.20
CA PHE A 272 -18.55 -8.17 14.46
C PHE A 272 -19.35 -6.87 14.32
N GLY A 273 -20.49 -6.80 15.00
CA GLY A 273 -21.49 -5.76 14.73
C GLY A 273 -22.00 -5.84 13.29
N GLU A 274 -21.99 -4.72 12.57
CA GLU A 274 -22.41 -4.65 11.17
C GLU A 274 -21.26 -4.92 10.18
N GLY A 275 -20.03 -5.07 10.66
CA GLY A 275 -18.83 -5.24 9.83
C GLY A 275 -18.15 -6.60 10.00
N GLU A 276 -16.92 -6.69 9.48
CA GLU A 276 -16.14 -7.92 9.46
C GLU A 276 -14.66 -7.69 9.74
N ALA A 277 -14.05 -8.61 10.48
CA ALA A 277 -12.62 -8.65 10.73
C ALA A 277 -11.99 -9.89 10.08
N TYR A 278 -10.93 -9.69 9.30
CA TYR A 278 -10.20 -10.72 8.57
C TYR A 278 -8.81 -10.89 9.17
N TYR A 279 -8.38 -12.14 9.29
CA TYR A 279 -7.06 -12.49 9.77
C TYR A 279 -6.31 -13.34 8.76
N VAL A 280 -5.13 -12.87 8.34
CA VAL A 280 -4.22 -13.61 7.45
C VAL A 280 -3.06 -14.14 8.29
N ALA A 281 -3.09 -15.43 8.62
CA ALA A 281 -2.19 -16.05 9.61
C ALA A 281 -0.77 -16.32 9.06
N THR A 282 -0.44 -15.83 7.87
CA THR A 282 0.86 -16.07 7.23
C THR A 282 1.19 -14.97 6.23
N ALA A 283 2.37 -15.00 5.61
CA ALA A 283 2.68 -14.18 4.45
C ALA A 283 2.33 -14.95 3.16
N PRO A 284 1.14 -14.72 2.56
CA PRO A 284 0.75 -15.40 1.34
C PRO A 284 1.49 -14.83 0.12
N GLU A 285 1.45 -15.57 -0.99
CA GLU A 285 1.82 -15.04 -2.28
C GLU A 285 0.93 -13.86 -2.69
N GLN A 286 1.45 -12.97 -3.53
CA GLN A 286 0.75 -11.73 -3.89
C GLN A 286 -0.61 -11.99 -4.53
N LYS A 287 -0.81 -13.12 -5.22
CA LYS A 287 -2.08 -13.46 -5.88
C LYS A 287 -3.26 -13.49 -4.91
N LEU A 288 -3.10 -14.09 -3.72
CA LEU A 288 -4.15 -14.15 -2.70
C LEU A 288 -4.59 -12.74 -2.28
N LEU A 289 -3.63 -11.84 -2.07
CA LEU A 289 -3.91 -10.45 -1.68
C LEU A 289 -4.48 -9.63 -2.84
N LEU A 290 -3.77 -9.64 -3.96
CA LEU A 290 -3.98 -8.78 -5.12
C LEU A 290 -5.21 -9.16 -5.94
N GLY A 291 -5.31 -10.42 -6.36
CA GLY A 291 -6.35 -10.84 -7.28
C GLY A 291 -7.66 -11.12 -6.57
N ASP A 292 -7.57 -11.69 -5.37
CA ASP A 292 -8.70 -12.43 -4.87
C ASP A 292 -9.31 -11.82 -3.60
N LEU A 293 -8.51 -11.55 -2.56
CA LEU A 293 -9.04 -10.98 -1.32
C LEU A 293 -9.40 -9.50 -1.48
N VAL A 294 -8.46 -8.64 -1.91
CA VAL A 294 -8.75 -7.20 -2.03
C VAL A 294 -9.86 -6.93 -3.04
N GLN A 295 -9.87 -7.63 -4.19
CA GLN A 295 -10.95 -7.49 -5.17
C GLN A 295 -12.31 -7.85 -4.56
N THR A 296 -12.41 -8.98 -3.86
CA THR A 296 -13.65 -9.40 -3.17
C THR A 296 -14.15 -8.35 -2.19
N LEU A 297 -13.25 -7.76 -1.39
CA LEU A 297 -13.61 -6.79 -0.37
C LEU A 297 -13.98 -5.42 -0.98
N CYS A 298 -13.26 -4.97 -2.01
CA CYS A 298 -13.59 -3.76 -2.75
C CYS A 298 -14.96 -3.88 -3.43
N GLU A 299 -15.26 -5.00 -4.09
CA GLU A 299 -16.57 -5.24 -4.72
C GLU A 299 -17.70 -5.23 -3.69
N LYS A 300 -17.48 -5.85 -2.51
CA LYS A 300 -18.45 -5.84 -1.40
C LYS A 300 -18.77 -4.43 -0.93
N HIS A 301 -17.78 -3.54 -0.90
CA HIS A 301 -17.91 -2.14 -0.46
C HIS A 301 -18.20 -1.15 -1.58
N HIS A 302 -18.38 -1.65 -2.81
CA HIS A 302 -18.57 -0.87 -4.02
C HIS A 302 -17.43 0.12 -4.31
N ILE A 303 -16.21 -0.25 -3.94
CA ILE A 303 -14.99 0.51 -4.23
C ILE A 303 -14.45 0.00 -5.57
N ALA A 304 -14.22 0.90 -6.52
CA ALA A 304 -13.77 0.56 -7.85
C ALA A 304 -12.76 1.57 -8.40
N ALA A 305 -11.91 1.10 -9.31
CA ALA A 305 -11.02 1.98 -10.07
C ALA A 305 -11.81 2.98 -10.91
N PRO A 306 -11.26 4.18 -11.18
CA PRO A 306 -11.90 5.16 -12.05
C PRO A 306 -12.23 4.63 -13.45
N PHE A 307 -11.30 3.87 -14.03
CA PHE A 307 -11.40 3.28 -15.36
C PHE A 307 -10.77 1.90 -15.39
N GLN A 308 -11.15 1.11 -16.40
CA GLN A 308 -10.40 -0.08 -16.79
C GLN A 308 -9.12 0.36 -17.52
N ALA A 309 -7.98 -0.21 -17.14
CA ALA A 309 -6.67 0.16 -17.67
C ALA A 309 -5.80 -1.08 -17.88
N ASP A 310 -4.92 -1.01 -18.88
CA ASP A 310 -3.90 -2.04 -19.08
C ASP A 310 -2.94 -2.11 -17.90
N ALA A 311 -2.36 -3.29 -17.66
CA ALA A 311 -1.38 -3.49 -16.59
C ALA A 311 -0.20 -2.50 -16.70
N GLY A 312 0.21 -1.93 -15.56
CA GLY A 312 1.28 -0.93 -15.50
C GLY A 312 0.83 0.51 -15.81
N VAL A 313 -0.46 0.72 -16.09
CA VAL A 313 -1.07 2.06 -16.09
C VAL A 313 -1.69 2.33 -14.72
N GLU A 314 -1.12 3.31 -14.02
CA GLU A 314 -1.61 3.80 -12.75
C GLU A 314 -2.68 4.88 -12.98
N LEU A 315 -3.78 4.78 -12.24
CA LEU A 315 -4.83 5.79 -12.16
C LEU A 315 -4.92 6.32 -10.73
N ALA A 316 -4.98 7.64 -10.61
CA ALA A 316 -5.27 8.30 -9.34
C ALA A 316 -6.22 9.47 -9.59
N GLN A 317 -7.02 9.81 -8.58
CA GLN A 317 -7.96 10.92 -8.66
C GLN A 317 -7.71 11.93 -7.55
N ARG A 318 -7.80 13.21 -7.92
CA ARG A 318 -7.92 14.32 -6.98
C ARG A 318 -9.22 15.08 -7.25
N VAL A 319 -9.88 15.53 -6.20
CA VAL A 319 -11.17 16.22 -6.26
C VAL A 319 -11.00 17.65 -5.75
N LYS A 320 -11.55 18.62 -6.48
CA LYS A 320 -11.64 20.02 -6.04
C LYS A 320 -13.01 20.55 -6.41
N GLU A 321 -13.77 20.97 -5.41
CA GLU A 321 -15.17 21.38 -5.59
C GLU A 321 -15.94 20.28 -6.34
N ASP A 322 -16.54 20.58 -7.49
CA ASP A 322 -17.28 19.63 -8.32
C ASP A 322 -16.44 19.00 -9.45
N GLN A 323 -15.12 19.20 -9.46
CA GLN A 323 -14.22 18.70 -10.49
C GLN A 323 -13.40 17.50 -10.02
N VAL A 324 -13.33 16.47 -10.87
CA VAL A 324 -12.48 15.28 -10.66
C VAL A 324 -11.33 15.31 -11.67
N TYR A 325 -10.11 15.40 -11.16
CA TYR A 325 -8.89 15.31 -11.94
C TYR A 325 -8.38 13.88 -11.91
N THR A 326 -8.44 13.18 -13.05
CA THR A 326 -7.88 11.82 -13.15
C THR A 326 -6.51 11.86 -13.80
N PHE A 327 -5.52 11.37 -13.07
CA PHE A 327 -4.15 11.19 -13.54
C PHE A 327 -4.05 9.81 -14.18
N VAL A 328 -3.53 9.74 -15.40
CA VAL A 328 -3.31 8.49 -16.14
C VAL A 328 -1.80 8.37 -16.40
N LEU A 329 -1.16 7.48 -15.67
CA LEU A 329 0.30 7.38 -15.60
C LEU A 329 0.75 6.03 -16.13
N ASN A 330 1.21 6.01 -17.39
CA ASN A 330 1.73 4.79 -18.00
C ASN A 330 3.20 4.58 -17.60
N HIS A 331 3.46 3.62 -16.72
CA HIS A 331 4.81 3.24 -16.29
C HIS A 331 5.50 2.26 -17.24
N ASN A 332 4.78 1.75 -18.24
CA ASN A 332 5.34 0.87 -19.24
C ASN A 332 6.29 1.60 -20.20
N SER A 333 7.23 0.85 -20.78
CA SER A 333 8.06 1.34 -21.89
C SER A 333 7.36 1.26 -23.26
N HIS A 334 6.07 0.93 -23.29
CA HIS A 334 5.27 0.75 -24.49
C HIS A 334 3.92 1.46 -24.35
N ALA A 335 3.25 1.69 -25.48
CA ALA A 335 1.91 2.28 -25.47
C ALA A 335 0.90 1.35 -24.80
N ALA A 336 0.02 1.92 -23.98
CA ALA A 336 -1.02 1.23 -23.23
C ALA A 336 -2.35 1.99 -23.40
N ALA A 337 -3.46 1.31 -23.10
CA ALA A 337 -4.81 1.84 -23.26
C ALA A 337 -5.57 1.90 -21.93
N ILE A 338 -6.57 2.79 -21.92
CA ILE A 338 -7.60 2.88 -20.88
C ILE A 338 -8.97 2.96 -21.54
N SER A 339 -10.01 2.52 -20.84
CA SER A 339 -11.40 2.59 -21.30
C SER A 339 -12.15 3.70 -20.57
N LEU A 340 -12.37 4.83 -21.24
CA LEU A 340 -13.04 6.02 -20.68
C LEU A 340 -14.58 5.93 -20.64
N GLY A 341 -15.16 4.88 -21.20
CA GLY A 341 -16.61 4.76 -21.35
C GLY A 341 -17.19 5.79 -22.32
N ASN A 342 -18.41 6.27 -22.05
CA ASN A 342 -19.17 7.17 -22.93
C ASN A 342 -19.11 8.66 -22.51
N THR A 343 -18.39 8.97 -21.44
CA THR A 343 -18.25 10.34 -20.93
C THR A 343 -17.17 11.08 -21.70
N GLU A 344 -17.39 12.35 -22.02
CA GLU A 344 -16.35 13.21 -22.61
C GLU A 344 -15.43 13.76 -21.53
N TYR A 345 -14.12 13.72 -21.78
CA TYR A 345 -13.09 14.24 -20.88
C TYR A 345 -12.25 15.29 -21.64
N ILE A 346 -11.48 16.09 -20.91
CA ILE A 346 -10.48 16.97 -21.50
C ILE A 346 -9.12 16.60 -20.94
N ASP A 347 -8.17 16.28 -21.81
CA ASP A 347 -6.78 16.16 -21.43
C ASP A 347 -6.22 17.56 -21.18
N LEU A 348 -5.94 17.87 -19.90
CA LEU A 348 -5.44 19.19 -19.49
C LEU A 348 -4.04 19.51 -20.04
N LEU A 349 -3.26 18.51 -20.44
CA LEU A 349 -1.89 18.71 -20.93
C LEU A 349 -1.85 18.89 -22.45
N THR A 350 -2.90 18.47 -23.18
CA THR A 350 -2.97 18.58 -24.65
C THR A 350 -4.17 19.38 -25.16
N SER A 351 -5.12 19.72 -24.28
CA SER A 351 -6.42 20.31 -24.60
C SER A 351 -7.30 19.48 -25.55
N ARG A 352 -7.00 18.18 -25.70
CA ARG A 352 -7.79 17.26 -26.51
C ARG A 352 -9.07 16.86 -25.75
N ARG A 353 -10.19 16.82 -26.48
CA ARG A 353 -11.47 16.25 -26.04
C ARG A 353 -11.59 14.79 -26.48
#